data_AF-X6LKL2-F1
#
_entry.id   AF-X6LKL2-F1
#
_cell.length_a   1.000
_cell.length_b   1.000
_cell.length_c   1.000
_cell.angle_alpha   90.00
_cell.angle_beta   90.00
_cell.angle_gamma   90.00
#
_symmetry.space_group_name_H-M   'P 1'
#
loop_
_entity.id
_entity.type
_entity.pdbx_description
1 polymer ?
#
loop_
_entity_poly.entity_id
_entity_poly.type
_entity_poly.pdbx_seq_one_letter_code
_entity_poly.pdbx_strand_id
1 'polypeptide(L)'
;HQIDANLIFVALDYCYKGDINRTIKLLTVFEKWKYQDNNKQKYKERIHEFLERRCCNHNVNLFCMFLSEILKEENVKHAIINTVVNGLPFVDKDKKI
;
A
#
# COMPACT_ATOMS: atom_id res chain seq x y z
N HIS A 1 20.99 10.94 -6.63
CA HIS A 1 19.61 10.42 -6.63
C HIS A 1 18.84 11.26 -5.61
N GLN A 2 17.83 12.02 -6.02
CA GLN A 2 17.05 12.87 -5.12
C GLN A 2 15.73 12.16 -4.81
N ILE A 3 15.37 12.08 -3.54
CA ILE A 3 14.08 11.50 -3.13
C ILE A 3 12.98 12.48 -3.51
N ASP A 4 11.89 11.96 -4.08
CA ASP A 4 10.72 12.75 -4.48
C ASP A 4 10.00 13.32 -3.25
N ALA A 5 9.97 14.65 -3.13
CA ALA A 5 9.32 15.32 -2.00
C ALA A 5 7.81 15.03 -1.93
N ASN A 6 7.14 14.80 -3.06
CA ASN A 6 5.73 14.43 -3.09
C ASN A 6 5.50 13.03 -2.52
N LEU A 7 6.42 12.10 -2.79
CA LEU A 7 6.37 10.75 -2.21
C LEU A 7 6.52 10.82 -0.68
N ILE A 8 7.48 11.60 -0.19
CA ILE A 8 7.66 11.81 1.26
C ILE A 8 6.40 12.41 1.86
N PHE A 9 5.84 13.45 1.24
CA PHE A 9 4.63 14.12 1.70
C PHE A 9 3.46 13.13 1.82
N VAL A 10 3.19 12.34 0.77
CA VAL A 10 2.12 11.33 0.80
C VAL A 10 2.39 10.29 1.90
N ALA A 11 3.61 9.76 2.01
CA ALA A 11 3.92 8.76 3.02
C ALA A 11 3.88 9.30 4.47
N LEU A 12 4.13 10.59 4.67
CA LEU A 12 4.11 11.23 5.99
C LEU A 12 2.71 11.66 6.41
N ASP A 13 2.02 12.39 5.55
CA ASP A 13 0.73 12.99 5.85
C ASP A 13 -0.38 11.95 5.74
N TYR A 14 -0.48 11.29 4.57
CA TYR A 14 -1.60 10.40 4.27
C TYR A 14 -1.52 9.07 5.03
N CYS A 15 -0.34 8.43 5.09
CA CYS A 15 -0.23 7.10 5.72
C CYS A 15 -0.17 7.16 7.24
N TYR A 16 0.50 8.16 7.82
CA TYR A 16 0.84 8.16 9.24
C TYR A 16 0.63 9.47 9.98
N LYS A 17 -0.02 10.47 9.38
CA LYS A 17 -0.39 11.74 10.04
C LYS A 17 0.78 12.42 10.77
N GLY A 18 1.97 12.38 10.17
CA GLY A 18 3.18 13.01 10.72
C GLY A 18 4.11 12.12 11.53
N ASP A 19 3.84 10.81 11.71
CA ASP A 19 4.79 9.90 12.38
C ASP A 19 5.99 9.58 11.47
N ILE A 20 7.08 10.34 11.66
CA ILE A 20 8.32 10.24 10.89
C ILE A 20 8.94 8.84 10.95
N ASN A 21 8.92 8.18 12.11
CA ASN A 21 9.57 6.88 12.29
C ASN A 21 8.86 5.80 11.49
N ARG A 22 7.52 5.83 11.46
CA ARG A 22 6.73 4.92 10.63
C ARG A 22 6.90 5.23 9.15
N THR A 23 6.93 6.49 8.77
CA THR A 23 7.17 6.91 7.38
C THR A 23 8.51 6.42 6.86
N ILE A 24 9.60 6.56 7.63
CA ILE A 24 10.93 6.05 7.24
C ILE A 24 10.88 4.54 7.03
N LYS A 25 10.24 3.79 7.94
CA LYS A 25 10.10 2.33 7.81
C LYS A 25 9.33 1.96 6.55
N LEU A 26 8.18 2.60 6.28
CA LEU A 26 7.37 2.34 5.10
C LEU A 26 8.12 2.64 3.79
N LEU A 27 8.81 3.78 3.71
CA LEU A 27 9.63 4.12 2.55
C LEU A 27 10.80 3.14 2.36
N THR A 28 11.36 2.62 3.44
CA THR A 28 12.41 1.58 3.37
C THR A 28 11.85 0.27 2.79
N VAL A 29 10.65 -0.14 3.21
CA VAL A 29 9.98 -1.34 2.66
C VAL A 29 9.62 -1.11 1.19
N PHE A 30 9.08 0.07 0.85
CA PHE A 30 8.76 0.44 -0.52
C PHE A 30 9.97 0.37 -1.44
N GLU A 31 11.12 0.91 -1.03
CA GLU A 31 12.33 0.85 -1.87
C GLU A 31 12.81 -0.57 -2.09
N LYS A 32 12.68 -1.47 -1.10
CA LYS A 32 12.96 -2.90 -1.32
C LYS A 32 11.96 -3.52 -2.29
N TRP A 33 10.67 -3.31 -2.06
CA TRP A 33 9.59 -3.85 -2.90
C TRP A 33 9.71 -3.41 -4.38
N LYS A 34 10.15 -2.18 -4.62
CA LYS A 34 10.33 -1.60 -5.96
C LYS A 34 11.29 -2.40 -6.85
N TYR A 35 12.30 -3.05 -6.27
CA TYR A 35 13.28 -3.87 -6.99
C TYR A 35 12.99 -5.37 -6.91
N GLN A 36 11.98 -5.79 -6.16
CA GLN A 36 11.53 -7.17 -6.10
C GLN A 36 10.55 -7.49 -7.24
N ASP A 37 10.50 -8.76 -7.65
CA ASP A 37 9.49 -9.36 -8.54
C ASP A 37 9.13 -8.55 -9.79
N ASN A 38 10.10 -7.81 -10.33
CA ASN A 38 9.94 -6.91 -11.46
C ASN A 38 8.82 -5.85 -11.27
N ASN A 39 8.52 -5.42 -10.05
CA ASN A 39 7.43 -4.48 -9.76
C ASN A 39 7.57 -3.15 -10.51
N LYS A 40 8.81 -2.66 -10.68
CA LYS A 40 9.08 -1.50 -11.53
C LYS A 40 8.71 -1.73 -13.00
N GLN A 41 8.84 -2.95 -13.51
CA GLN A 41 8.46 -3.30 -14.88
C GLN A 41 6.93 -3.41 -15.01
N LYS A 42 6.27 -4.07 -14.04
CA LYS A 42 4.79 -4.10 -13.96
C LYS A 42 4.18 -2.69 -13.99
N TYR A 43 4.81 -1.74 -13.30
CA TYR A 43 4.38 -0.34 -13.35
C TYR A 43 4.49 0.28 -14.76
N LYS A 44 5.58 0.00 -15.48
CA LYS A 44 5.76 0.52 -16.86
C LYS A 44 4.67 0.03 -17.80
N GLU A 45 4.22 -1.22 -17.64
CA GLU A 45 3.12 -1.79 -18.44
C GLU A 45 1.80 -1.05 -18.18
N ARG A 46 1.60 -0.59 -16.94
CA ARG A 46 0.37 0.08 -16.49
C ARG A 46 0.46 1.60 -16.50
N ILE A 47 1.56 2.18 -16.98
CA ILE A 47 1.81 3.63 -16.90
C ILE A 47 0.71 4.45 -17.60
N HIS A 48 0.13 3.92 -18.67
CA HIS A 48 -0.94 4.56 -19.44
C HIS A 48 -2.20 4.79 -18.59
N GLU A 49 -2.57 3.84 -17.73
CA GLU A 49 -3.73 3.95 -16.82
C GLU A 49 -3.62 5.18 -15.89
N PHE A 50 -2.39 5.49 -15.46
CA PHE A 50 -2.11 6.65 -14.61
C PHE A 50 -2.10 7.95 -15.42
N LEU A 51 -1.50 7.95 -16.60
CA LEU A 51 -1.39 9.13 -17.45
C LEU A 51 -2.75 9.60 -17.99
N GLU A 52 -3.65 8.67 -18.35
CA GLU A 52 -5.03 8.99 -18.75
C GLU A 52 -5.81 9.72 -17.65
N ARG A 53 -5.46 9.44 -16.38
CA ARG A 53 -6.04 10.10 -15.20
C ARG A 53 -5.25 11.33 -14.75
N ARG A 54 -4.32 11.81 -15.58
CA ARG A 54 -3.44 12.97 -15.32
C ARG A 54 -2.52 12.78 -14.11
N CYS A 55 -2.23 11.55 -13.73
CA CYS A 55 -1.29 11.24 -12.65
C CYS A 55 0.14 11.20 -13.20
N CYS A 56 0.80 12.36 -13.28
CA CYS A 56 2.11 12.49 -13.92
C CYS A 56 3.31 12.18 -12.99
N ASN A 57 3.11 12.06 -11.67
CA ASN A 57 4.20 11.73 -10.75
C ASN A 57 4.41 10.21 -10.68
N HIS A 58 5.42 9.71 -11.38
CA HIS A 58 5.71 8.28 -11.47
C HIS A 58 6.09 7.63 -10.14
N ASN A 59 6.79 8.32 -9.24
CA ASN A 59 7.18 7.76 -7.94
C ASN A 59 5.97 7.59 -7.03
N VAL A 60 5.09 8.58 -7.01
CA VAL A 60 3.81 8.52 -6.27
C VAL A 60 2.91 7.42 -6.84
N ASN A 61 2.81 7.32 -8.17
CA ASN A 61 2.03 6.26 -8.81
C ASN A 61 2.52 4.85 -8.43
N LEU A 62 3.84 4.64 -8.49
CA LEU A 62 4.47 3.38 -8.10
C LEU A 62 4.24 3.07 -6.61
N PHE A 63 4.30 4.09 -5.76
CA PHE A 63 3.99 3.98 -4.34
C PHE A 63 2.51 3.64 -4.07
N CYS A 64 1.57 4.21 -4.82
CA CYS A 64 0.17 3.83 -4.74
C CYS A 64 -0.08 2.38 -5.16
N MET A 65 0.67 1.86 -6.15
CA MET A 65 0.61 0.44 -6.54
C MET A 65 1.07 -0.46 -5.38
N PHE A 66 2.19 -0.12 -4.74
CA PHE A 66 2.71 -0.79 -3.55
C PHE A 66 1.69 -0.78 -2.39
N LEU A 67 1.12 0.38 -2.06
CA LEU A 67 0.11 0.49 -1.01
C LEU A 67 -1.12 -0.37 -1.33
N SER A 68 -1.55 -0.44 -2.59
CA SER A 68 -2.68 -1.29 -2.98
C SER A 68 -2.41 -2.77 -2.74
N GLU A 69 -1.17 -3.23 -2.97
CA GLU A 69 -0.77 -4.62 -2.69
C GLU A 69 -0.73 -4.90 -1.18
N ILE A 70 -0.06 -4.03 -0.40
CA ILE A 70 -0.01 -4.17 1.06
C ILE A 70 -1.42 -4.12 1.66
N LEU A 71 -2.25 -3.15 1.28
CA LEU A 71 -3.59 -3.01 1.82
C LEU A 71 -4.48 -4.19 1.42
N LYS A 72 -4.30 -4.79 0.24
CA LYS A 72 -5.01 -6.03 -0.14
C LYS A 72 -4.60 -7.21 0.75
N GLU A 73 -3.30 -7.36 1.02
CA GLU A 73 -2.80 -8.39 1.93
C GLU A 73 -3.19 -8.12 3.40
N GLU A 74 -3.20 -6.86 3.80
CA GLU A 74 -3.59 -6.43 5.13
C GLU A 74 -5.09 -6.50 5.34
N ASN A 75 -5.95 -6.26 4.35
CA ASN A 75 -7.40 -6.37 4.50
C ASN A 75 -7.82 -7.78 4.93
N VAL A 76 -7.16 -8.82 4.40
CA VAL A 76 -7.39 -10.21 4.83
C VAL A 76 -6.91 -10.40 6.27
N LYS A 77 -5.73 -9.89 6.64
CA LYS A 77 -5.22 -9.97 8.02
C LYS A 77 -6.06 -9.17 9.01
N HIS A 78 -6.54 -7.99 8.62
CA HIS A 78 -7.40 -7.12 9.41
C HIS A 78 -8.77 -7.75 9.59
N ALA A 79 -9.34 -8.35 8.52
CA ALA A 79 -10.57 -9.12 8.61
C ALA A 79 -10.39 -10.32 9.54
N ILE A 80 -9.31 -11.10 9.41
CA ILE A 80 -9.01 -12.23 10.29
C ILE A 80 -8.89 -11.76 11.75
N ILE A 81 -8.11 -10.72 12.04
CA ILE A 81 -7.95 -10.19 13.40
C ILE A 81 -9.28 -9.69 13.95
N ASN A 82 -10.08 -8.97 13.16
CA ASN A 82 -11.38 -8.48 13.57
C ASN A 82 -12.33 -9.66 13.86
N THR A 83 -12.33 -10.70 13.03
CA THR A 83 -13.09 -11.93 13.25
C THR A 83 -12.67 -12.63 14.54
N VAL A 84 -11.37 -12.78 14.78
CA VAL A 84 -10.83 -13.40 16.00
C VAL A 84 -11.14 -12.58 17.26
N VAL A 85 -10.86 -11.28 17.24
CA VAL A 85 -10.97 -10.40 18.41
C VAL A 85 -12.42 -10.15 18.80
N ASN A 86 -13.30 -9.93 17.81
CA ASN A 86 -14.70 -9.62 18.07
C ASN A 86 -15.58 -10.87 18.11
N GLY A 87 -14.98 -12.07 18.06
CA GLY A 87 -15.72 -13.34 18.06
C GLY A 87 -16.71 -13.45 16.90
N LEU A 88 -16.41 -12.81 15.77
CA LEU A 88 -17.27 -12.91 14.60
C LEU A 88 -17.20 -14.34 14.04
N PRO A 89 -18.30 -14.84 13.47
CA PRO A 89 -18.35 -16.18 12.92
C PRO A 89 -17.29 -16.36 11.82
N PHE A 90 -16.46 -17.40 11.98
CA PHE A 90 -15.37 -17.72 11.04
C PHE A 90 -15.90 -18.44 9.80
N VAL A 91 -17.01 -19.16 9.93
CA VAL A 91 -17.71 -19.82 8.84
C VAL A 91 -19.22 -19.57 8.94
N ASP A 92 -19.96 -19.67 7.82
CA ASP A 92 -21.41 -19.43 7.80
C ASP A 92 -22.22 -20.34 8.74
N LYS A 93 -21.65 -21.49 9.13
CA LYS A 93 -22.25 -22.37 10.13
C LYS A 93 -22.28 -21.77 11.54
N ASP A 94 -21.36 -20.85 11.84
CA ASP A 94 -21.25 -20.17 13.13
C ASP A 94 -22.21 -18.97 13.23
N LYS A 95 -22.82 -18.55 12.11
CA LYS A 95 -23.86 -17.50 12.08
C LYS A 95 -25.22 -17.98 12.58
N LYS A 96 -25.40 -19.30 12.76
CA LYS A 96 -26.63 -19.89 13.28
C LYS A 96 -26.56 -19.92 14.81
N ILE A 97 -26.79 -18.77 15.43
CA ILE A 97 -27.15 -18.65 16.85
C ILE A 97 -28.66 -18.46 16.92
#